data_AF-A0A871R6H4-F1
#
_entry.id   AF-A0A871R6H4-F1
#
_cell.length_a   1.000
_cell.length_b   1.000
_cell.length_c   1.000
_cell.angle_alpha   90.00
_cell.angle_beta   90.00
_cell.angle_gamma   90.00
#
_symmetry.space_group_name_H-M   'P 1'
#
loop_
_entity.id
_entity.type
_entity.pdbx_description
1 polymer ?
#
loop_
_entity_poly.entity_id
_entity_poly.type
_entity_poly.pdbx_seq_one_letter_code
_entity_poly.pdbx_strand_id
1 'polypeptide(L)'
;MIFARLGIKTLGTALRPAVHSPLHHSVFRPASACLSRSLFIKTIPQPVGNIVGNVNDAYVGPTPNKFTGSRHWTFERAVTICMTPLIITPFITGSISAPIDAAMAGLLLYHCYAGWESCIIDYIPRRVYGVWHTAAMWLLIFGTAVSGYGVYVLETSSAGGLWGLCKRIWKHKKED
;
A
#
# COMPACT_ATOMS: atom_id res chain seq x y z
N MET A 1 -76.49 20.25 -55.87
CA MET A 1 -76.65 19.04 -56.72
C MET A 1 -75.56 18.06 -56.31
N ILE A 2 -75.87 17.07 -55.46
CA ILE A 2 -76.35 15.71 -55.79
C ILE A 2 -75.17 14.71 -55.78
N PHE A 3 -75.16 13.90 -54.70
CA PHE A 3 -74.87 12.45 -54.55
C PHE A 3 -73.60 11.84 -55.18
N ALA A 4 -72.66 11.23 -54.45
CA ALA A 4 -72.67 10.03 -53.58
C ALA A 4 -72.17 8.75 -54.28
N ARG A 5 -71.16 8.08 -53.70
CA ARG A 5 -70.85 6.63 -53.75
C ARG A 5 -69.92 6.32 -52.56
N LEU A 6 -70.44 5.89 -51.41
CA LEU A 6 -70.61 4.51 -50.95
C LEU A 6 -69.36 3.60 -51.08
N GLY A 7 -68.85 3.12 -49.95
CA GLY A 7 -67.81 2.10 -49.87
C GLY A 7 -67.46 1.68 -48.44
N ILE A 8 -68.34 0.88 -47.84
CA ILE A 8 -68.24 0.20 -46.53
C ILE A 8 -67.15 -0.89 -46.58
N LYS A 9 -66.51 -1.20 -45.43
CA LYS A 9 -65.91 -2.48 -44.95
C LYS A 9 -64.56 -2.20 -44.24
N THR A 10 -64.18 -2.69 -43.06
CA THR A 10 -64.74 -3.60 -42.07
C THR A 10 -63.91 -3.40 -40.78
N LEU A 11 -64.57 -3.37 -39.62
CA LEU A 11 -63.95 -3.33 -38.30
C LEU A 11 -63.27 -4.68 -38.02
N GLY A 12 -61.94 -4.69 -37.87
CA GLY A 12 -61.16 -5.89 -37.52
C GLY A 12 -60.46 -5.71 -36.20
N THR A 13 -61.16 -5.89 -35.08
CA THR A 13 -60.58 -5.98 -33.74
C THR A 13 -59.87 -7.33 -33.59
N ALA A 14 -58.55 -7.35 -33.80
CA ALA A 14 -57.72 -8.49 -33.47
C ALA A 14 -57.38 -8.46 -31.96
N LEU A 15 -58.19 -9.15 -31.15
CA LEU A 15 -57.84 -9.46 -29.76
C LEU A 15 -56.76 -10.55 -29.75
N ARG A 16 -55.51 -10.15 -29.54
CA ARG A 16 -54.42 -11.08 -29.16
C ARG A 16 -54.49 -11.33 -27.65
N PRO A 17 -54.61 -12.57 -27.16
CA PRO A 17 -54.44 -12.84 -25.74
C PRO A 17 -52.95 -12.78 -25.41
N ALA A 18 -52.55 -11.80 -24.61
CA ALA A 18 -51.22 -11.76 -24.00
C ALA A 18 -51.23 -12.71 -22.79
N VAL A 19 -50.76 -13.94 -23.00
CA VAL A 19 -50.46 -14.87 -21.90
C VAL A 19 -49.21 -14.35 -21.20
N HIS A 20 -49.41 -13.58 -20.12
CA HIS A 20 -48.32 -13.19 -19.22
C HIS A 20 -48.01 -14.36 -18.28
N SER A 21 -46.92 -15.08 -18.57
CA SER A 21 -46.32 -16.00 -17.61
C SER A 21 -45.59 -15.19 -16.53
N PRO A 22 -45.92 -15.33 -15.22
CA PRO A 22 -45.10 -14.74 -14.18
C PRO A 22 -43.84 -15.58 -14.01
N LEU A 23 -42.73 -15.13 -14.57
CA LEU A 23 -41.41 -15.67 -14.23
C LEU A 23 -41.07 -15.21 -12.80
N HIS A 24 -41.40 -16.07 -11.83
CA HIS A 24 -40.97 -15.91 -10.45
C HIS A 24 -39.48 -16.23 -10.37
N HIS A 25 -38.63 -15.28 -10.77
CA HIS A 25 -37.19 -15.36 -10.52
C HIS A 25 -36.98 -15.22 -9.01
N SER A 26 -36.95 -16.36 -8.33
CA SER A 26 -36.35 -16.52 -7.02
C SER A 26 -34.91 -16.01 -7.09
N VAL A 27 -34.68 -14.76 -6.69
CA VAL A 27 -33.33 -14.24 -6.48
C VAL A 27 -32.82 -14.87 -5.20
N PHE A 28 -32.32 -16.09 -5.31
CA PHE A 28 -31.49 -16.67 -4.26
C PHE A 28 -30.22 -15.82 -4.24
N ARG A 29 -30.15 -14.85 -3.32
CA ARG A 29 -28.91 -14.13 -3.02
C ARG A 29 -28.11 -15.06 -2.12
N PRO A 30 -27.08 -15.79 -2.60
CA PRO A 30 -26.15 -16.39 -1.67
C PRO A 30 -25.50 -15.22 -0.91
N ALA A 31 -25.79 -15.13 0.38
CA ALA A 31 -25.03 -14.27 1.27
C ALA A 31 -23.61 -14.82 1.30
N SER A 32 -22.74 -14.28 0.44
CA SER A 32 -21.34 -14.65 0.37
C SER A 32 -20.68 -14.32 1.71
N ALA A 33 -20.43 -15.39 2.46
CA ALA A 33 -19.40 -15.56 3.47
C ALA A 33 -19.16 -14.36 4.41
N CYS A 34 -19.60 -14.54 5.65
CA CYS A 34 -18.93 -14.00 6.83
C CYS A 34 -17.41 -14.23 6.69
N LEU A 35 -16.68 -13.18 6.32
CA LEU A 35 -15.22 -13.17 6.46
C LEU A 35 -14.93 -13.40 7.93
N SER A 36 -14.23 -14.49 8.23
CA SER A 36 -13.65 -14.80 9.54
C SER A 36 -12.88 -13.57 10.03
N ARG A 37 -13.57 -12.72 10.80
CA ARG A 37 -12.98 -11.52 11.38
C ARG A 37 -12.16 -12.02 12.55
N SER A 38 -10.83 -11.97 12.42
CA SER A 38 -9.91 -12.20 13.54
C SER A 38 -10.44 -11.47 14.77
N LEU A 39 -10.76 -12.22 15.83
CA LEU A 39 -11.40 -11.68 17.05
C LEU A 39 -10.54 -10.61 17.74
N PHE A 40 -9.24 -10.55 17.43
CA PHE A 40 -8.28 -9.63 18.04
C PHE A 40 -8.05 -8.34 17.24
N ILE A 41 -8.21 -8.35 15.91
CA ILE A 41 -7.94 -7.17 15.07
C ILE A 41 -9.28 -6.56 14.62
N LYS A 42 -9.75 -5.55 15.36
CA LYS A 42 -10.92 -4.76 14.96
C LYS A 42 -10.57 -3.85 13.78
N THR A 43 -11.10 -4.19 12.60
CA THR A 43 -11.04 -3.34 11.40
C THR A 43 -12.22 -2.39 11.30
N ILE A 44 -12.00 -1.20 10.73
CA ILE A 44 -13.02 -0.19 10.48
C ILE A 44 -13.94 -0.69 9.35
N PRO A 45 -15.29 -0.68 9.53
CA PRO A 45 -16.21 -1.09 8.48
C PRO A 45 -16.04 -0.21 7.24
N GLN A 46 -15.89 -0.82 6.07
CA GLN A 46 -15.74 -0.11 4.79
C GLN A 46 -17.07 -0.14 4.01
N PRO A 47 -17.46 0.95 3.33
CA PRO A 47 -18.58 0.93 2.42
C PRO A 47 -18.29 -0.01 1.23
N VAL A 48 -19.35 -0.61 0.67
CA VAL A 48 -19.23 -1.51 -0.49
C VAL A 48 -18.60 -0.76 -1.67
N GLY A 49 -17.54 -1.34 -2.26
CA GLY A 49 -16.80 -0.68 -3.35
C GLY A 49 -15.99 0.56 -2.95
N ASN A 50 -15.85 0.87 -1.65
CA ASN A 50 -15.17 2.06 -1.14
C ASN A 50 -15.73 3.39 -1.70
N ILE A 51 -17.00 3.41 -2.12
CA ILE A 51 -17.67 4.64 -2.56
C ILE A 51 -18.12 5.40 -1.31
N VAL A 52 -17.56 6.59 -1.13
CA VAL A 52 -17.95 7.53 -0.08
C VAL A 52 -18.71 8.66 -0.78
N GLY A 53 -20.02 8.76 -0.55
CA GLY A 53 -20.91 9.72 -1.23
C GLY A 53 -21.85 9.07 -2.26
N ASN A 54 -22.57 9.91 -3.00
CA ASN A 54 -23.45 9.54 -4.12
C ASN A 54 -22.72 9.65 -5.47
N VAL A 55 -23.27 9.05 -6.53
CA VAL A 55 -22.73 9.07 -7.90
C VAL A 55 -22.59 10.51 -8.46
N ASN A 56 -23.40 11.45 -7.96
CA ASN A 56 -23.41 12.84 -8.41
C ASN A 56 -22.47 13.76 -7.59
N ASP A 57 -21.83 13.25 -6.54
CA ASP A 57 -20.93 14.06 -5.72
C ASP A 57 -19.57 14.21 -6.41
N ALA A 58 -19.04 15.44 -6.45
CA ALA A 58 -17.72 15.69 -7.03
C ALA A 58 -16.63 15.02 -6.18
N TYR A 59 -15.65 14.41 -6.85
CA TYR A 59 -14.49 13.84 -6.17
C TYR A 59 -13.71 14.92 -5.43
N VAL A 60 -13.55 14.74 -4.12
CA VAL A 60 -12.71 15.61 -3.29
C VAL A 60 -11.33 14.97 -3.17
N GLY A 61 -10.34 15.57 -3.83
CA GLY A 61 -8.95 15.14 -3.73
C GLY A 61 -8.39 15.35 -2.32
N PRO A 62 -7.39 14.55 -1.91
CA PRO A 62 -6.68 14.79 -0.67
C PRO A 62 -5.99 16.16 -0.70
N THR A 63 -5.87 16.80 0.46
CA THR A 63 -5.19 18.10 0.59
C THR A 63 -3.74 17.98 0.11
N PRO A 64 -3.23 18.92 -0.71
CA PRO A 64 -1.89 18.84 -1.24
C PRO A 64 -0.86 18.92 -0.10
N ASN A 65 -0.11 17.83 0.10
CA ASN A 65 1.04 17.81 0.98
C ASN A 65 2.29 17.77 0.12
N LYS A 66 3.15 18.78 0.26
CA LYS A 66 4.40 18.81 -0.48
C LYS A 66 5.23 17.56 -0.17
N PHE A 67 5.29 17.11 1.09
CA PHE A 67 6.20 16.04 1.53
C PHE A 67 5.77 14.65 1.09
N THR A 68 4.63 14.53 0.43
CA THR A 68 4.07 13.26 -0.05
C THR A 68 4.17 13.19 -1.58
N GLY A 69 4.22 11.98 -2.14
CA GLY A 69 4.21 11.77 -3.58
C GLY A 69 5.58 11.92 -4.23
N SER A 70 5.68 12.76 -5.27
CA SER A 70 6.86 12.82 -6.15
C SER A 70 8.15 13.20 -5.41
N ARG A 71 8.09 14.11 -4.43
CA ARG A 71 9.29 14.50 -3.65
C ARG A 71 9.85 13.32 -2.87
N HIS A 72 9.00 12.56 -2.19
CA HIS A 72 9.42 11.37 -1.44
C HIS A 72 10.11 10.37 -2.36
N TRP A 73 9.48 10.09 -3.52
CA TRP A 73 10.05 9.22 -4.55
C TRP A 73 11.44 9.70 -5.01
N THR A 74 11.61 10.99 -5.32
CA THR A 74 12.91 11.53 -5.75
C THR A 74 13.97 11.40 -4.66
N PHE A 75 13.63 11.64 -3.40
CA PHE A 75 14.58 11.49 -2.28
C PHE A 75 15.03 10.04 -2.09
N GLU A 76 14.12 9.07 -2.17
CA GLU A 76 14.49 7.64 -2.08
C GLU A 76 15.45 7.20 -3.21
N ARG A 77 15.21 7.70 -4.43
CA ARG A 77 16.09 7.40 -5.57
C ARG A 77 17.46 8.03 -5.36
N ALA A 78 17.51 9.29 -4.90
CA ALA A 78 18.77 9.97 -4.58
C ALA A 78 19.57 9.21 -3.52
N VAL A 79 18.93 8.75 -2.44
CA VAL A 79 19.58 7.92 -1.41
C VAL A 79 20.16 6.65 -2.00
N THR A 80 19.40 5.92 -2.82
CA THR A 80 19.86 4.67 -3.45
C THR A 80 21.06 4.91 -4.38
N ILE A 81 21.03 5.99 -5.17
CA ILE A 81 22.13 6.37 -6.07
C ILE A 81 23.40 6.70 -5.27
N CYS A 82 23.28 7.48 -4.19
CA CYS A 82 24.42 7.82 -3.33
C CYS A 82 24.96 6.61 -2.56
N MET A 83 24.08 5.71 -2.11
CA MET A 83 24.44 4.52 -1.34
C MET A 83 25.18 3.47 -2.19
N THR A 84 24.87 3.37 -3.48
CA THR A 84 25.48 2.39 -4.40
C THR A 84 27.03 2.43 -4.43
N PRO A 85 27.69 3.58 -4.70
CA PRO A 85 29.15 3.65 -4.68
C PRO A 85 29.75 3.46 -3.27
N LEU A 86 29.02 3.85 -2.22
CA LEU A 86 29.46 3.67 -0.82
C LEU A 86 29.56 2.18 -0.45
N ILE A 87 28.60 1.36 -0.89
CA ILE A 87 28.63 -0.10 -0.69
C ILE A 87 29.80 -0.74 -1.44
N ILE A 88 30.13 -0.25 -2.64
CA ILE A 88 31.20 -0.80 -3.48
C ILE A 88 32.59 -0.42 -2.95
N THR A 89 32.73 0.77 -2.38
CA THR A 89 33.99 1.33 -1.86
C THR A 89 34.84 0.34 -1.04
N PRO A 90 34.31 -0.32 0.02
CA PRO A 90 35.10 -1.23 0.85
C PRO A 90 35.58 -2.49 0.13
N PHE A 91 34.93 -2.91 -0.96
CA PHE A 91 35.37 -4.06 -1.77
C PHE A 91 36.59 -3.73 -2.62
N ILE A 92 36.69 -2.49 -3.10
CA ILE A 92 37.83 -2.04 -3.92
C ILE A 92 39.04 -1.72 -3.03
N THR A 93 38.81 -1.03 -1.92
CA THR A 93 39.89 -0.55 -1.04
C THR A 93 40.28 -1.52 0.08
N GLY A 94 39.47 -2.56 0.34
CA GLY A 94 39.69 -3.57 1.40
C GLY A 94 39.47 -3.04 2.84
N SER A 95 39.44 -1.72 3.01
CA SER A 95 39.21 -1.00 4.26
C SER A 95 38.40 0.26 3.98
N ILE A 96 37.69 0.76 4.99
CA ILE A 96 36.83 1.94 4.88
C ILE A 96 37.15 2.88 6.04
N SER A 97 37.12 4.19 5.81
CA SER A 97 37.29 5.16 6.87
C SER A 97 35.97 5.30 7.67
N ALA A 98 36.07 5.55 8.97
CA ALA A 98 34.92 5.72 9.86
C ALA A 98 33.81 6.66 9.33
N PRO A 99 34.10 7.87 8.79
CA PRO A 99 33.03 8.73 8.29
C PRO A 99 32.31 8.15 7.05
N ILE A 100 33.00 7.38 6.21
CA ILE A 100 32.41 6.77 5.01
C ILE A 100 31.56 5.56 5.42
N ASP A 101 32.03 4.75 6.38
CA ASP A 101 31.26 3.62 6.92
C ASP A 101 30.00 4.11 7.64
N ALA A 102 30.12 5.14 8.48
CA ALA A 102 28.99 5.78 9.14
C ALA A 102 27.99 6.40 8.15
N ALA A 103 28.46 7.06 7.09
CA ALA A 103 27.60 7.59 6.03
C ALA A 103 26.86 6.47 5.29
N MET A 104 27.56 5.38 4.94
CA MET A 104 26.95 4.20 4.32
C MET A 104 25.90 3.57 5.24
N ALA A 105 26.21 3.38 6.52
CA ALA A 105 25.30 2.83 7.52
C ALA A 105 24.06 3.72 7.73
N GLY A 106 24.23 5.05 7.78
CA GLY A 106 23.12 6.00 7.89
C GLY A 106 22.21 6.03 6.67
N LEU A 107 22.78 6.02 5.46
CA LEU A 107 22.01 5.91 4.21
C LEU A 107 21.24 4.59 4.14
N LEU A 108 21.87 3.48 4.55
CA LEU A 108 21.23 2.18 4.63
C LEU A 108 20.07 2.17 5.64
N LEU A 109 20.27 2.76 6.82
CA LEU A 109 19.24 2.88 7.85
C LEU A 109 18.02 3.64 7.32
N TYR A 110 18.23 4.77 6.63
CA TYR A 110 17.15 5.53 6.00
C TYR A 110 16.45 4.73 4.88
N HIS A 111 17.23 4.06 4.02
CA HIS A 111 16.68 3.23 2.95
C HIS A 111 15.77 2.13 3.50
N CYS A 112 16.21 1.45 4.57
CA CYS A 112 15.38 0.46 5.26
C CYS A 112 14.13 1.10 5.87
N TYR A 113 14.25 2.24 6.56
CA TYR A 113 13.10 2.95 7.13
C TYR A 113 12.04 3.28 6.07
N ALA A 114 12.44 3.89 4.94
CA ALA A 114 11.52 4.23 3.86
C ALA A 114 10.89 2.99 3.18
N GLY A 115 11.66 1.90 3.05
CA GLY A 115 11.15 0.64 2.54
C GLY A 115 10.09 0.01 3.45
N TRP A 116 10.36 -0.04 4.76
CA TRP A 116 9.39 -0.55 5.74
C TRP A 116 8.15 0.35 5.86
N GLU A 117 8.31 1.67 5.80
CA GLU A 117 7.19 2.61 5.75
C GLU A 117 6.27 2.31 4.56
N SER A 118 6.84 2.08 3.37
CA SER A 118 6.09 1.70 2.18
C SER A 118 5.32 0.39 2.36
N CYS A 119 5.98 -0.66 2.90
CA CYS A 119 5.32 -1.93 3.19
C CYS A 119 4.15 -1.78 4.19
N ILE A 120 4.31 -0.96 5.24
CA ILE A 120 3.24 -0.72 6.23
C ILE A 120 2.05 -0.02 5.59
N ILE A 121 2.29 1.01 4.77
CA ILE A 121 1.23 1.78 4.10
C ILE A 121 0.42 0.89 3.14
N ASP A 122 1.08 0.00 2.40
CA ASP A 122 0.43 -0.87 1.41
C ASP A 122 -0.36 -2.01 2.06
N TYR A 123 0.21 -2.69 3.06
CA TYR A 123 -0.39 -3.90 3.63
C TYR A 123 -1.21 -3.67 4.90
N ILE A 124 -0.94 -2.61 5.65
CA ILE A 124 -1.65 -2.27 6.89
C ILE A 124 -2.29 -0.88 6.74
N PRO A 125 -3.15 -0.63 5.74
CA PRO A 125 -3.64 0.72 5.45
C PRO A 125 -4.43 1.31 6.62
N ARG A 126 -4.17 2.59 6.94
CA ARG A 126 -4.83 3.34 8.03
C ARG A 126 -6.36 3.30 7.96
N ARG A 127 -6.94 3.30 6.75
CA ARG A 127 -8.40 3.27 6.54
C ARG A 127 -9.07 1.98 7.03
N VAL A 128 -8.35 0.86 7.05
CA VAL A 128 -8.87 -0.46 7.46
C VAL A 128 -8.47 -0.77 8.90
N TYR A 129 -7.19 -0.55 9.22
CA TYR A 129 -6.58 -1.00 10.47
C TYR A 129 -6.51 0.07 11.56
N GLY A 130 -6.75 1.35 11.23
CA GLY A 130 -6.83 2.45 12.19
C GLY A 130 -5.62 2.51 13.12
N VAL A 131 -5.85 2.18 14.40
CA VAL A 131 -4.84 2.23 15.48
C VAL A 131 -3.66 1.31 15.20
N TRP A 132 -3.87 0.15 14.58
CA TRP A 132 -2.78 -0.81 14.32
C TRP A 132 -1.77 -0.29 13.29
N HIS A 133 -2.21 0.48 12.29
CA HIS A 133 -1.30 1.18 11.38
C HIS A 133 -0.44 2.17 12.16
N THR A 134 -1.06 2.98 13.03
CA THR A 134 -0.33 3.96 13.85
C THR A 134 0.66 3.27 14.80
N ALA A 135 0.27 2.16 15.43
CA ALA A 135 1.17 1.38 16.28
C ALA A 135 2.36 0.81 15.49
N ALA A 136 2.13 0.27 14.28
CA ALA A 136 3.20 -0.22 13.41
C ALA A 136 4.18 0.90 13.01
N MET A 137 3.68 2.09 12.67
CA MET A 137 4.53 3.25 12.37
C MET A 137 5.36 3.69 13.58
N TRP A 138 4.78 3.72 14.79
CA TRP A 138 5.52 4.04 16.01
C TRP A 138 6.60 2.99 16.33
N LEU A 139 6.28 1.71 16.14
CA LEU A 139 7.25 0.63 16.29
C LEU A 139 8.40 0.79 15.28
N LEU A 140 8.09 1.13 14.03
CA LEU A 140 9.10 1.40 13.01
C LEU A 140 10.03 2.54 13.44
N ILE A 141 9.47 3.68 13.85
CA ILE A 141 10.26 4.84 14.34
C ILE A 141 11.13 4.44 15.53
N PHE A 142 10.57 3.71 16.49
CA PHE A 142 11.31 3.21 17.66
C PHE A 142 12.46 2.29 17.24
N GLY A 143 12.21 1.31 16.37
CA GLY A 143 13.21 0.39 15.86
C GLY A 143 14.32 1.10 15.09
N THR A 144 13.97 2.12 14.29
CA THR A 144 14.95 2.95 13.57
C THR A 144 15.79 3.80 14.53
N ALA A 145 15.20 4.37 15.58
CA ALA A 145 15.95 5.12 16.59
C ALA A 145 16.94 4.22 17.36
N VAL A 146 16.49 3.05 17.81
CA VAL A 146 17.35 2.06 18.48
C VAL A 146 18.46 1.58 17.53
N SER A 147 18.13 1.31 16.28
CA SER A 147 19.12 0.90 15.27
C SER A 147 20.13 2.02 14.99
N GLY A 148 19.70 3.28 14.93
CA GLY A 148 20.58 4.44 14.79
C GLY A 148 21.55 4.59 15.97
N TYR A 149 21.08 4.35 17.20
CA TYR A 149 21.96 4.28 18.36
C TYR A 149 22.93 3.09 18.26
N GLY A 150 22.47 1.94 17.78
CA GLY A 150 23.33 0.79 17.50
C GLY A 150 24.45 1.09 16.50
N VAL A 151 24.14 1.81 15.42
CA VAL A 151 25.15 2.29 14.46
C VAL A 151 26.16 3.20 15.14
N TYR A 152 25.71 4.15 15.96
CA TYR A 152 26.62 5.01 16.73
C TYR A 152 27.57 4.23 17.64
N VAL A 153 27.06 3.23 18.37
CA VAL A 153 27.88 2.37 19.24
C VAL A 153 28.85 1.53 18.42
N LEU A 154 28.45 1.02 17.25
CA LEU A 154 29.33 0.26 16.36
C LEU A 154 30.49 1.11 15.86
N GLU A 155 30.23 2.33 15.41
CA GLU A 155 31.27 3.21 14.87
C GLU A 155 32.23 3.71 15.96
N THR A 156 31.75 3.92 17.19
CA THR A 156 32.57 4.44 18.29
C THR A 156 33.33 3.37 19.06
N SER A 157 32.72 2.20 19.28
CA SER A 157 33.23 1.19 20.20
C SER A 157 33.81 -0.04 19.50
N SER A 158 33.45 -0.30 18.23
CA SER A 158 33.92 -1.49 17.51
C SER A 158 35.06 -1.19 16.56
N ALA A 159 36.06 -2.08 16.53
CA ALA A 159 37.16 -2.00 15.57
C ALA A 159 36.62 -2.10 14.13
N GLY A 160 36.56 -0.98 13.42
CA GLY A 160 36.23 -0.90 12.00
C GLY A 160 34.74 -0.81 11.65
N GLY A 161 33.88 -0.31 12.55
CA GLY A 161 32.50 0.06 12.22
C GLY A 161 31.61 -1.10 11.75
N LEU A 162 30.62 -0.77 10.93
CA LEU A 162 29.70 -1.73 10.33
C LEU A 162 30.41 -2.69 9.36
N TRP A 163 31.35 -2.21 8.54
CA TRP A 163 32.10 -3.08 7.62
C TRP A 163 32.98 -4.10 8.37
N GLY A 164 33.62 -3.66 9.44
CA GLY A 164 34.41 -4.50 10.33
C GLY A 164 33.57 -5.58 10.99
N LEU A 165 32.34 -5.24 11.41
CA LEU A 165 31.38 -6.22 11.92
C LEU A 165 31.03 -7.28 10.86
N CYS A 166 30.71 -6.87 9.64
CA CYS A 166 30.42 -7.80 8.54
C CYS A 166 31.59 -8.76 8.30
N LYS A 167 32.84 -8.26 8.29
CA LYS A 167 34.04 -9.10 8.14
C LYS A 167 34.21 -10.10 9.28
N ARG A 168 33.91 -9.71 10.52
CA ARG A 168 33.98 -10.61 11.69
C ARG A 168 32.93 -11.71 11.61
N ILE A 169 31.68 -11.36 11.30
CA ILE A 169 30.58 -12.32 11.14
C ILE A 169 30.91 -13.33 10.04
N TRP A 170 31.44 -12.86 8.91
CA TRP A 170 31.80 -13.73 7.78
C TRP A 170 32.95 -14.70 8.08
N LYS A 171 33.93 -14.29 8.92
CA LYS A 171 35.09 -15.12 9.27
C LYS A 171 34.85 -16.06 10.45
N HIS A 172 33.71 -15.97 11.14
CA HIS A 172 33.45 -16.79 12.32
C HIS A 172 33.29 -18.26 11.94
N LYS A 173 34.32 -19.07 12.22
CA LYS A 173 34.28 -20.53 12.08
C LYS A 173 33.73 -21.12 13.38
N LYS A 174 32.73 -22.01 13.30
CA LYS A 174 32.35 -22.84 14.45
C LYS A 174 33.48 -23.82 14.72
N GLU A 175 33.99 -23.83 15.95
CA GLU A 175 34.77 -24.94 16.47
C GLU A 175 33.75 -26.02 16.87
N ASP A 176 33.77 -27.15 16.16
CA ASP A 176 33.08 -28.39 16.54
C ASP A 176 34.00 -29.22 17.44
#